data_AF-A0A7X6HW00-F1
#
_entry.id   AF-A0A7X6HW00-F1
#
_cell.length_a   1.000
_cell.length_b   1.000
_cell.length_c   1.000
_cell.angle_alpha   90.00
_cell.angle_beta   90.00
_cell.angle_gamma   90.00
#
_symmetry.space_group_name_H-M   'P 1'
#
loop_
_entity.id
_entity.type
_entity.pdbx_description
1 polymer ?
#
loop_
_entity_poly.entity_id
_entity_poly.type
_entity_poly.pdbx_seq_one_letter_code
_entity_poly.pdbx_strand_id
1 'polypeptide(L)' 'MTVNDFKNMMMINEPAFAYHDEEYSICWPDNQYHVTASDHPSDINFVFESLDDLLDNWMIQGRPLRQILPDITLI' A
#
# COMPACT_ATOMS: atom_id res chain seq x y z
N MET A 1 4.08 -10.50 -4.54
CA MET A 1 3.87 -10.05 -5.94
C MET A 1 5.01 -9.14 -6.43
N THR A 2 5.15 -8.94 -7.74
CA THR A 2 6.14 -7.99 -8.31
C THR A 2 5.59 -6.55 -8.35
N VAL A 3 6.48 -5.56 -8.55
CA VAL A 3 6.08 -4.15 -8.74
C VAL A 3 5.14 -3.98 -9.94
N ASN A 4 5.40 -4.69 -11.04
CA ASN A 4 4.56 -4.57 -12.25
C ASN A 4 3.17 -5.18 -12.01
N ASP A 5 3.09 -6.33 -11.33
CA ASP A 5 1.81 -6.93 -10.98
C ASP A 5 1.00 -6.02 -10.06
N PHE A 6 1.67 -5.40 -9.08
CA PHE A 6 1.05 -4.43 -8.19
C PHE A 6 0.53 -3.21 -8.95
N LYS A 7 1.33 -2.61 -9.84
CA LYS A 7 0.89 -1.48 -10.67
C LYS A 7 -0.30 -1.84 -11.56
N ASN A 8 -0.32 -3.04 -12.14
CA ASN A 8 -1.46 -3.52 -12.93
C ASN A 8 -2.72 -3.70 -12.08
N MET A 9 -2.58 -4.23 -10.86
CA MET A 9 -3.69 -4.39 -9.92
C MET A 9 -4.28 -3.03 -9.52
N MET A 10 -3.41 -2.06 -9.21
CA MET A 10 -3.80 -0.69 -8.83
C MET A 10 -4.53 0.07 -9.95
N MET A 11 -4.52 -0.41 -11.19
CA MET A 11 -5.32 0.18 -12.28
C MET A 11 -6.80 -0.23 -12.23
N ILE A 12 -7.13 -1.29 -11.50
CA ILE A 12 -8.43 -1.97 -11.58
C ILE A 12 -9.10 -2.10 -10.20
N ASN A 13 -8.32 -2.33 -9.14
CA ASN A 13 -8.83 -2.68 -7.81
C ASN A 13 -8.09 -1.97 -6.67
N GLU A 14 -8.82 -1.37 -5.75
CA GLU A 14 -8.31 -0.88 -4.45
C GLU A 14 -7.93 -2.07 -3.55
N PRO A 15 -6.63 -2.33 -3.29
CA PRO A 15 -6.23 -3.55 -2.61
C PRO A 15 -6.30 -3.42 -1.08
N ALA A 16 -6.77 -4.50 -0.45
CA ALA A 16 -6.46 -4.83 0.93
C ALA A 16 -5.47 -5.99 0.96
N PHE A 17 -4.53 -5.97 1.90
CA PHE A 17 -3.54 -7.01 2.06
C PHE A 17 -3.08 -7.15 3.52
N ALA A 18 -2.64 -8.35 3.86
CA ALA A 18 -1.96 -8.63 5.11
C ALA A 18 -0.44 -8.66 4.91
N TYR A 19 0.30 -8.17 5.89
CA TYR A 19 1.74 -8.33 6.01
C TYR A 19 2.11 -8.60 7.46
N HIS A 20 2.70 -9.77 7.71
CA HIS A 20 2.80 -10.35 9.06
C HIS A 20 1.42 -10.44 9.74
N ASP A 21 1.27 -9.94 10.97
CA ASP A 21 0.05 -10.02 11.78
C ASP A 21 -0.87 -8.79 11.62
N GLU A 22 -0.61 -7.95 10.61
CA GLU A 22 -1.26 -6.64 10.43
C GLU A 22 -1.92 -6.52 9.06
N GLU A 23 -2.99 -5.73 8.99
CA GLU A 23 -3.81 -5.48 7.80
C GLU A 23 -3.65 -4.05 7.29
N TYR A 24 -3.56 -3.93 5.98
CA TYR A 24 -3.32 -2.69 5.27
C TYR A 24 -4.28 -2.56 4.10
N SER A 25 -4.72 -1.35 3.79
CA SER A 25 -5.50 -1.10 2.58
C SER A 25 -5.14 0.23 1.93
N ILE A 26 -5.29 0.26 0.60
CA ILE A 26 -5.05 1.43 -0.22
C ILE A 26 -6.34 1.77 -0.97
N CYS A 27 -6.77 3.02 -0.93
CA CYS A 27 -7.85 3.55 -1.75
C CYS A 27 -7.40 4.81 -2.49
N TRP A 28 -8.08 5.17 -3.59
CA TRP A 28 -7.72 6.37 -4.36
C TRP A 28 -8.87 7.25 -4.84
N PRO A 29 -9.74 7.75 -3.94
CA PRO A 29 -10.69 8.79 -4.30
C PRO A 29 -9.96 10.01 -4.93
N ASP A 30 -10.59 10.61 -5.94
CA ASP A 30 -10.10 11.84 -6.59
C ASP A 30 -8.65 11.79 -7.11
N ASN A 31 -8.16 10.61 -7.50
CA ASN A 31 -6.78 10.35 -7.96
C ASN A 31 -5.68 10.61 -6.92
N GLN A 32 -6.01 10.56 -5.63
CA GLN A 32 -5.05 10.67 -4.53
C GLN A 32 -4.94 9.32 -3.81
N TYR A 33 -3.73 8.79 -3.58
CA TYR A 33 -3.58 7.50 -2.90
C TYR A 33 -3.60 7.69 -1.39
N HIS A 34 -4.58 7.08 -0.74
CA HIS A 34 -4.73 7.04 0.71
C HIS A 34 -4.43 5.65 1.23
N VAL A 35 -3.82 5.58 2.40
CA VAL A 35 -3.44 4.32 3.05
C VAL A 35 -4.05 4.21 4.43
N THR A 36 -4.38 2.99 4.83
CA THR A 36 -4.70 2.65 6.21
C THR A 36 -3.80 1.51 6.67
N ALA A 37 -3.36 1.61 7.92
CA ALA A 37 -2.42 0.68 8.52
C ALA A 37 -2.91 0.35 9.94
N SER A 38 -3.09 -0.92 10.24
CA SER A 38 -3.54 -1.35 11.57
C SER A 38 -2.48 -1.15 12.66
N ASP A 39 -1.20 -1.24 12.29
CA ASP A 39 -0.05 -1.02 13.18
C ASP A 39 0.22 0.47 13.48
N HIS A 40 -0.28 1.36 12.62
CA HIS A 40 -0.16 2.80 12.78
C HIS A 40 -1.49 3.50 12.43
N PRO A 41 -2.52 3.40 13.27
CA PRO A 41 -3.84 3.96 12.98
C PRO A 41 -3.87 5.50 12.97
N SER A 42 -2.73 6.17 13.16
CA SER A 42 -2.59 7.62 12.95
C SER A 42 -2.13 7.99 11.53
N ASP A 43 -1.78 7.00 10.70
CA ASP A 43 -1.29 7.16 9.32
C ASP A 43 -2.40 7.40 8.28
N ILE A 44 -3.63 7.64 8.75
CA ILE A 44 -4.85 7.87 7.93
C ILE A 44 -4.71 9.09 6.99
N ASN A 45 -3.64 9.88 7.10
CA ASN A 45 -3.43 11.12 6.33
C ASN A 45 -2.22 11.10 5.39
N PHE A 46 -1.57 9.96 5.15
CA PHE A 46 -0.53 9.90 4.12
C PHE A 46 -1.19 9.86 2.74
N VAL A 47 -1.13 11.00 2.05
CA VAL A 47 -1.52 11.15 0.65
C VAL A 47 -0.27 11.04 -0.20
N PHE A 48 -0.27 10.11 -1.14
CA PHE A 48 0.80 9.96 -2.12
C PHE A 48 0.35 10.46 -3.49
N GLU A 49 1.26 11.11 -4.22
CA GLU A 49 0.95 11.76 -5.50
C GLU A 49 1.08 10.80 -6.70
N SER A 50 1.73 9.65 -6.51
CA SER A 50 1.90 8.64 -7.55
C SER A 50 2.09 7.24 -6.97
N LEU A 51 1.95 6.20 -7.81
CA LEU A 51 2.25 4.82 -7.40
C LEU A 51 3.72 4.61 -7.02
N ASP A 52 4.66 5.29 -7.69
CA ASP A 52 6.07 5.17 -7.32
C ASP A 52 6.36 5.87 -5.98
N ASP A 53 5.72 7.01 -5.73
CA ASP A 53 5.77 7.71 -4.44
C ASP A 53 5.21 6.83 -3.30
N LEU A 54 4.04 6.22 -3.50
CA LEU A 54 3.46 5.24 -2.58
C LEU A 54 4.42 4.07 -2.31
N LEU A 55 5.01 3.50 -3.35
CA LEU A 55 5.90 2.34 -3.25
C LEU A 55 7.18 2.65 -2.48
N ASP A 56 7.73 3.86 -2.63
CA ASP A 56 9.02 4.25 -2.07
C ASP A 56 8.90 4.90 -0.69
N ASN A 57 7.77 5.55 -0.38
CA ASN A 57 7.63 6.37 0.83
C ASN A 57 6.61 5.83 1.84
N TRP A 58 5.71 4.91 1.48
CA TRP A 58 4.87 4.27 2.49
C TRP A 58 5.66 3.23 3.26
N MET A 59 5.97 3.57 4.52
CA MET A 59 6.75 2.74 5.42
C MET A 59 5.83 1.81 6.22
N ILE A 60 5.91 0.52 5.95
CA ILE A 60 5.18 -0.54 6.65
C ILE A 60 6.20 -1.31 7.49
N GLN A 61 6.02 -1.31 8.82
CA GLN A 61 6.93 -1.96 9.77
C GLN A 61 8.42 -1.63 9.54
N GLY A 62 8.71 -0.37 9.19
CA GLY A 62 10.06 0.12 8.94
C GLY A 62 10.65 -0.22 7.57
N ARG A 63 9.86 -0.78 6.65
CA ARG A 63 10.27 -1.05 5.26
C ARG A 63 9.34 -0.37 4.25
N PRO A 64 9.86 0.13 3.13
CA PRO A 64 9.00 0.69 2.08
C PRO A 64 8.14 -0.40 1.44
N LEU A 65 6.91 -0.07 1.04
CA LEU A 65 5.98 -1.00 0.40
C LEU A 65 6.65 -1.80 -0.73
N ARG A 66 7.47 -1.13 -1.57
CA ARG A 66 8.21 -1.76 -2.68
C ARG A 66 8.99 -3.00 -2.26
N GLN A 67 9.58 -2.99 -1.07
CA GLN A 67 10.41 -4.09 -0.58
C GLN A 67 9.59 -5.25 -0.02
N ILE A 68 8.38 -4.99 0.50
CA ILE A 68 7.54 -6.03 1.11
C ILE A 68 6.57 -6.67 0.12
N LEU A 69 6.38 -6.09 -1.08
CA LEU A 69 5.48 -6.64 -2.10
C LEU A 69 5.63 -8.15 -2.33
N PRO A 70 6.82 -8.77 -2.35
CA PRO A 70 6.95 -10.22 -2.49
C PRO A 70 6.26 -11.03 -1.39
N ASP A 71 6.10 -10.44 -0.20
CA ASP A 71 5.72 -11.11 1.04
C ASP A 71 4.26 -10.81 1.47
N ILE A 72 3.59 -9.86 0.81
CA ILE A 72 2.19 -9.53 1.14
C ILE A 72 1.22 -10.62 0.69
N THR A 73 0.12 -10.76 1.43
CA THR A 73 -1.00 -11.66 1.08
C THR A 73 -2.25 -10.83 0.81
N LEU A 74 -2.80 -10.91 -0.39
CA LEU A 74 -4.07 -10.25 -0.71
C LEU A 74 -5.24 -10.89 0.07
N ILE A 75 -6.17 -10.07 0.54
CA ILE A 75 -7.35 -10.49 1.32
C ILE A 75 -8.66 -10.00 0.69
#